data_AF-A0A953XK44-F1
#
_entry.id   AF-A0A953XK44-F1
#
_cell.length_a   1.000
_cell.length_b   1.000
_cell.length_c   1.000
_cell.angle_alpha   90.00
_cell.angle_beta   90.00
_cell.angle_gamma   90.00
#
_symmetry.space_group_name_H-M   'P 1'
#
loop_
_entity.id
_entity.type
_entity.pdbx_description
1 polymer ?
#
loop_
_entity_poly.entity_id
_entity_poly.type
_entity_poly.pdbx_seq_one_letter_code
_entity_poly.pdbx_strand_id
1 'polypeptide(L)'
;MKRLATACLALFAIIAVAHAGDDWEAKVAAYRKSQKRPSLWKRTLGREAIAATRDKRAIELLAEDYAKPEKPHDQVQYLCASIATLYFNDKDSVEPLDAWRVKHTDAEDAWLWYRVLSVHQQFRGADDVIAIVKDPELDVFLRAAALEAIAMRSDGDMLGLIQELLNNLPDDKQRWVLVESCMNAMRRQTAKLDDDAFRHPANQLARMLDQDVVPEHTKYAIARTFRDIFKAEHAWLTSAPWLKRIAGETGRVPSRTLAQPSFLGLQAEGTRICYVIDMSDSMLTPLTDKEKQDLRNPVTGHGKYDDPDKKAPPPKADPEIEALPWDKIVTRFDAACEFLKLSLRKLTDEQEFAVIWFGTDAGLLDECKGMQKVNDKRVEKVIEELDAIKPGKPTTARPQGTLRGMT
;
A
#
# COMPACT_ATOMS: atom_id res chain seq x y z
N MET A 1 59.93 -28.63 -24.77
CA MET A 1 59.24 -27.78 -23.77
C MET A 1 57.95 -27.09 -24.28
N LYS A 2 57.34 -27.45 -25.42
CA LYS A 2 56.11 -26.80 -25.94
C LYS A 2 54.89 -27.71 -26.11
N ARG A 3 54.83 -28.88 -25.47
CA ARG A 3 53.69 -29.82 -25.58
C ARG A 3 53.02 -30.24 -24.26
N LEU A 4 53.45 -29.68 -23.11
CA LEU A 4 52.83 -30.00 -21.81
C LEU A 4 51.89 -28.90 -21.26
N ALA A 5 51.90 -27.69 -21.81
CA ALA A 5 51.13 -26.57 -21.25
C ALA A 5 49.64 -26.55 -21.71
N THR A 6 49.28 -27.29 -22.77
CA THR A 6 47.92 -27.24 -23.34
C THR A 6 46.98 -28.29 -22.73
N ALA A 7 47.51 -29.35 -22.08
CA ALA A 7 46.70 -30.42 -21.50
C ALA A 7 46.13 -30.08 -20.11
N CYS A 8 46.80 -29.22 -19.33
CA CYS A 8 46.33 -28.85 -17.99
C CYS A 8 45.18 -27.83 -18.00
N LEU A 9 45.10 -26.95 -19.00
CA LEU A 9 44.00 -25.97 -19.12
C LEU A 9 42.66 -26.62 -19.51
N ALA A 10 42.68 -27.72 -20.27
CA ALA A 10 41.48 -28.48 -20.60
C ALA A 10 40.94 -29.27 -19.39
N LEU A 11 41.80 -29.73 -18.48
CA LEU A 11 41.39 -30.51 -17.31
C LEU A 11 40.73 -29.65 -16.21
N PHE A 12 41.18 -28.40 -16.02
CA PHE A 12 40.58 -27.48 -15.05
C PHE A 12 39.21 -26.94 -15.49
N ALA A 13 38.97 -26.80 -16.81
CA ALA A 13 37.65 -26.45 -17.33
C ALA A 13 36.62 -27.58 -17.14
N ILE A 14 37.04 -28.85 -17.20
CA ILE A 14 36.14 -30.01 -17.04
C ILE A 14 35.80 -30.25 -15.56
N ILE A 15 36.72 -29.98 -14.63
CA ILE A 15 36.49 -30.19 -13.18
C ILE A 15 35.59 -29.08 -12.57
N ALA A 16 35.67 -27.85 -13.06
CA ALA A 16 34.80 -26.75 -12.62
C ALA A 16 33.33 -26.94 -13.06
N VAL A 17 33.10 -27.53 -14.24
CA VAL A 17 31.75 -27.85 -14.73
C VAL A 17 31.15 -29.04 -13.97
N ALA A 18 31.97 -30.02 -13.56
CA ALA A 18 31.51 -31.15 -12.75
C ALA A 18 31.07 -30.75 -11.33
N HIS A 19 31.77 -29.83 -10.67
CA HIS A 19 31.38 -29.35 -9.32
C HIS A 19 30.14 -28.45 -9.31
N ALA A 20 29.85 -27.74 -10.40
CA ALA A 20 28.64 -26.94 -10.52
C ALA A 20 27.37 -27.80 -10.69
N GLY A 21 27.49 -28.97 -11.33
CA GLY A 21 26.39 -29.93 -11.48
C GLY A 21 25.96 -30.57 -10.16
N ASP A 22 26.93 -30.96 -9.33
CA ASP A 22 26.67 -31.63 -8.04
C ASP A 22 26.06 -30.68 -6.98
N ASP A 23 26.42 -29.40 -6.98
CA ASP A 23 25.82 -28.41 -6.06
C ASP A 23 24.36 -28.12 -6.42
N TRP A 24 24.03 -27.99 -7.71
CA TRP A 24 22.65 -27.70 -8.15
C TRP A 24 21.66 -28.78 -7.70
N GLU A 25 21.96 -30.05 -7.93
CA GLU A 25 21.07 -31.14 -7.54
C GLU A 25 20.86 -31.19 -6.02
N ALA A 26 21.90 -30.90 -5.24
CA ALA A 26 21.79 -30.77 -3.79
C ALA A 26 20.89 -29.60 -3.36
N LYS A 27 20.98 -28.44 -4.03
CA LYS A 27 20.11 -27.28 -3.79
C LYS A 27 18.66 -27.58 -4.17
N VAL A 28 18.43 -28.24 -5.31
CA VAL A 28 17.09 -28.68 -5.73
C VAL A 28 16.51 -29.66 -4.72
N ALA A 29 17.28 -30.65 -4.25
CA ALA A 29 16.83 -31.58 -3.23
C ALA A 29 16.46 -30.87 -1.91
N ALA A 30 17.27 -29.90 -1.48
CA ALA A 30 16.99 -29.08 -0.30
C ALA A 30 15.70 -28.24 -0.48
N TYR A 31 15.52 -27.64 -1.66
CA TYR A 31 14.31 -26.92 -2.04
C TYR A 31 13.07 -27.81 -2.02
N ARG A 32 13.10 -28.97 -2.69
CA ARG A 32 11.96 -29.91 -2.69
C ARG A 32 11.66 -30.42 -1.27
N LYS A 33 12.65 -30.49 -0.38
CA LYS A 33 12.44 -30.78 1.06
C LYS A 33 11.79 -29.62 1.80
N SER A 34 12.11 -28.36 1.48
CA SER A 34 11.48 -27.20 2.09
C SER A 34 9.99 -27.15 1.74
N GLN A 35 9.61 -27.50 0.51
CA GLN A 35 8.22 -27.52 0.04
C GLN A 35 7.30 -28.43 0.87
N LYS A 36 7.85 -29.43 1.55
CA LYS A 36 7.09 -30.33 2.44
C LYS A 36 6.88 -29.76 3.86
N ARG A 37 7.42 -28.59 4.17
CA ARG A 37 7.26 -27.97 5.51
C ARG A 37 5.87 -27.36 5.64
N PRO A 38 5.25 -27.37 6.83
CA PRO A 38 3.89 -26.83 7.02
C PRO A 38 3.82 -25.30 6.99
N SER A 39 4.91 -24.62 7.34
CA SER A 39 4.99 -23.17 7.39
C SER A 39 5.31 -22.58 6.02
N LEU A 40 4.48 -21.64 5.55
CA LEU A 40 4.71 -20.87 4.32
C LEU A 40 6.07 -20.18 4.34
N TRP A 41 6.42 -19.54 5.46
CA TRP A 41 7.73 -18.89 5.66
C TRP A 41 8.89 -19.83 5.33
N LYS A 42 8.88 -21.08 5.85
CA LYS A 42 9.96 -22.04 5.58
C LYS A 42 10.02 -22.49 4.11
N ARG A 43 8.89 -22.51 3.41
CA ARG A 43 8.83 -22.82 1.98
C ARG A 43 9.37 -21.64 1.16
N THR A 44 8.99 -20.41 1.53
CA THR A 44 9.54 -19.16 0.95
C THR A 44 11.06 -19.08 1.11
N LEU A 45 11.62 -19.40 2.29
CA LEU A 45 13.07 -19.50 2.46
C LEU A 45 13.73 -20.51 1.50
N GLY A 46 13.02 -21.59 1.16
CA GLY A 46 13.49 -22.51 0.13
C GLY A 46 13.48 -21.91 -1.27
N ARG A 47 12.43 -21.17 -1.64
CA ARG A 47 12.33 -20.44 -2.91
C ARG A 47 13.45 -19.40 -3.04
N GLU A 48 13.72 -18.67 -1.97
CA GLU A 48 14.86 -17.74 -1.90
C GLU A 48 16.20 -18.47 -2.04
N ALA A 49 16.38 -19.59 -1.33
CA ALA A 49 17.63 -20.35 -1.39
C ALA A 49 17.91 -20.93 -2.78
N ILE A 50 16.88 -21.41 -3.51
CA ILE A 50 17.06 -21.90 -4.88
C ILE A 50 17.27 -20.75 -5.87
N ALA A 51 16.63 -19.59 -5.66
CA ALA A 51 16.86 -18.40 -6.48
C ALA A 51 18.26 -17.80 -6.24
N ALA A 52 18.76 -17.86 -5.01
CA ALA A 52 20.07 -17.34 -4.61
C ALA A 52 21.25 -18.08 -5.27
N THR A 53 21.02 -19.26 -5.85
CA THR A 53 22.05 -19.93 -6.67
C THR A 53 22.35 -19.14 -7.95
N ARG A 54 21.40 -18.29 -8.40
CA ARG A 54 21.42 -17.57 -9.69
C ARG A 54 21.56 -18.48 -10.90
N ASP A 55 21.28 -19.77 -10.73
CA ASP A 55 21.14 -20.68 -11.86
C ASP A 55 19.78 -20.44 -12.52
N LYS A 56 19.77 -20.17 -13.83
CA LYS A 56 18.56 -19.82 -14.58
C LYS A 56 17.49 -20.91 -14.55
N ARG A 57 17.89 -22.17 -14.31
CA ARG A 57 16.95 -23.29 -14.12
C ARG A 57 16.06 -23.10 -12.89
N ALA A 58 16.44 -22.25 -11.93
CA ALA A 58 15.58 -21.91 -10.80
C ALA A 58 14.35 -21.09 -11.22
N ILE A 59 14.42 -20.33 -12.32
CA ILE A 59 13.27 -19.59 -12.86
C ILE A 59 12.16 -20.58 -13.23
N GLU A 60 12.51 -21.71 -13.84
CA GLU A 60 11.54 -22.77 -14.19
C GLU A 60 10.88 -23.37 -12.94
N LEU A 61 11.66 -23.62 -11.88
CA LEU A 61 11.13 -24.13 -10.61
C LEU A 61 10.18 -23.13 -9.93
N LEU A 62 10.49 -21.84 -9.99
CA LEU A 62 9.62 -20.78 -9.44
C LEU A 62 8.36 -20.59 -10.30
N ALA A 63 8.49 -20.73 -11.63
CA ALA A 63 7.36 -20.71 -12.55
C ALA A 63 6.41 -21.90 -12.33
N GLU A 64 6.94 -23.10 -12.06
CA GLU A 64 6.13 -24.27 -11.67
C GLU A 64 5.33 -24.01 -10.39
N ASP A 65 5.99 -23.47 -9.36
CA ASP A 65 5.36 -23.11 -8.10
C ASP A 65 4.29 -22.01 -8.29
N TYR A 66 4.53 -21.06 -9.19
CA TYR A 66 3.59 -20.01 -9.54
C TYR A 66 2.35 -20.55 -10.25
N ALA A 67 2.52 -21.47 -11.20
CA ALA A 67 1.43 -22.09 -11.96
C ALA A 67 0.59 -23.05 -11.11
N LYS A 68 1.16 -23.57 -10.01
CA LYS A 68 0.48 -24.48 -9.06
C LYS A 68 0.67 -23.97 -7.62
N PRO A 69 0.15 -22.77 -7.30
CA PRO A 69 0.42 -22.16 -6.02
C PRO A 69 -0.31 -22.93 -4.91
N GLU A 70 0.35 -23.09 -3.78
CA GLU A 70 -0.28 -23.58 -2.57
C GLU A 70 -1.11 -22.49 -1.89
N LYS A 71 -1.93 -22.84 -0.89
CA LYS A 71 -2.65 -21.83 -0.11
C LYS A 71 -1.69 -21.05 0.80
N PRO A 72 -1.85 -19.71 0.90
CA PRO A 72 -2.81 -18.89 0.17
C PRO A 72 -2.25 -18.50 -1.23
N HIS A 73 -3.06 -18.72 -2.28
CA HIS A 73 -2.62 -18.81 -3.68
C HIS A 73 -1.95 -17.53 -4.18
N ASP A 74 -2.64 -16.39 -4.07
CA ASP A 74 -2.19 -15.09 -4.59
C ASP A 74 -0.87 -14.66 -3.95
N GLN A 75 -0.71 -14.86 -2.64
CA GLN A 75 0.53 -14.51 -1.94
C GLN A 75 1.71 -15.37 -2.41
N VAL A 76 1.47 -16.64 -2.73
CA VAL A 76 2.53 -17.52 -3.26
C VAL A 76 2.95 -17.06 -4.66
N GLN A 77 1.99 -16.74 -5.53
CA GLN A 77 2.27 -16.17 -6.86
C GLN A 77 3.08 -14.88 -6.74
N TYR A 78 2.65 -13.94 -5.88
CA TYR A 78 3.38 -12.70 -5.62
C TYR A 78 4.81 -12.96 -5.13
N LEU A 79 5.00 -13.91 -4.21
CA LEU A 79 6.32 -14.24 -3.70
C LEU A 79 7.21 -14.84 -4.79
N CYS A 80 6.71 -15.78 -5.59
CA CYS A 80 7.48 -16.39 -6.68
C CYS A 80 7.98 -15.35 -7.69
N ALA A 81 7.09 -14.48 -8.19
CA ALA A 81 7.48 -13.42 -9.13
C ALA A 81 8.48 -12.42 -8.52
N SER A 82 8.27 -12.05 -7.24
CA SER A 82 9.15 -11.11 -6.53
C SER A 82 10.54 -11.69 -6.30
N ILE A 83 10.62 -12.94 -5.83
CA ILE A 83 11.88 -13.65 -5.59
C ILE A 83 12.63 -13.83 -6.90
N ALA A 84 11.97 -14.29 -7.95
CA ALA A 84 12.60 -14.48 -9.24
C ALA A 84 13.26 -13.18 -9.73
N THR A 85 12.50 -12.10 -9.82
CA THR A 85 13.01 -10.82 -10.32
C THR A 85 13.97 -10.10 -9.38
N LEU A 86 14.01 -10.47 -8.09
CA LEU A 86 15.03 -9.98 -7.15
C LEU A 86 16.41 -10.60 -7.44
N TYR A 87 16.45 -11.91 -7.72
CA TYR A 87 17.71 -12.65 -7.91
C TYR A 87 18.17 -12.73 -9.36
N PHE A 88 17.24 -12.68 -10.31
CA PHE A 88 17.45 -12.79 -11.76
C PHE A 88 17.28 -11.43 -12.45
N ASN A 89 17.91 -10.39 -11.90
CA ASN A 89 17.92 -9.04 -12.47
C ASN A 89 19.20 -8.78 -13.28
N ASP A 90 19.39 -9.57 -14.34
CA ASP A 90 20.51 -9.45 -15.28
C ASP A 90 20.03 -9.65 -16.72
N LYS A 91 20.84 -9.19 -17.69
CA LYS A 91 20.56 -9.29 -19.13
C LYS A 91 20.24 -10.72 -19.57
N ASP A 92 20.91 -11.66 -18.93
CA ASP A 92 20.95 -13.07 -19.27
C ASP A 92 19.69 -13.82 -18.80
N SER A 93 18.94 -13.22 -17.89
CA SER A 93 17.69 -13.72 -17.32
C SER A 93 16.43 -13.16 -18.00
N VAL A 94 16.56 -12.13 -18.85
CA VAL A 94 15.42 -11.48 -19.52
C VAL A 94 14.60 -12.48 -20.34
N GLU A 95 15.24 -13.27 -21.19
CA GLU A 95 14.55 -14.23 -22.06
C GLU A 95 13.76 -15.30 -21.27
N PRO A 96 14.35 -16.01 -20.28
CA PRO A 96 13.58 -16.93 -19.44
C PRO A 96 12.40 -16.28 -18.71
N LEU A 97 12.58 -15.04 -18.20
CA LEU A 97 11.52 -14.31 -17.49
C LEU A 97 10.39 -13.90 -18.45
N ASP A 98 10.72 -13.43 -19.65
CA ASP A 98 9.74 -13.12 -20.69
C ASP A 98 8.98 -14.36 -21.14
N ALA A 99 9.68 -15.48 -21.37
CA ALA A 99 9.07 -16.75 -21.73
C ALA A 99 8.13 -17.28 -20.63
N TRP A 100 8.39 -16.96 -19.37
CA TRP A 100 7.48 -17.23 -18.27
C TRP A 100 6.27 -16.29 -18.31
N ARG A 101 6.47 -14.97 -18.38
CA ARG A 101 5.41 -13.95 -18.43
C ARG A 101 4.39 -14.22 -19.53
N VAL A 102 4.82 -14.52 -20.76
CA VAL A 102 3.89 -14.70 -21.90
C VAL A 102 2.98 -15.93 -21.80
N LYS A 103 3.24 -16.85 -20.86
CA LYS A 103 2.36 -18.00 -20.58
C LYS A 103 1.21 -17.67 -19.61
N HIS A 104 1.24 -16.47 -19.04
CA HIS A 104 0.40 -16.01 -17.93
C HIS A 104 -0.21 -14.67 -18.33
N THR A 105 -1.36 -14.72 -19.00
CA THR A 105 -2.00 -13.56 -19.65
C THR A 105 -3.33 -13.17 -19.02
N ASP A 106 -3.60 -13.65 -17.81
CA ASP A 106 -4.81 -13.30 -17.08
C ASP A 106 -4.57 -12.05 -16.21
N ALA A 107 -5.64 -11.33 -15.86
CA ALA A 107 -5.56 -10.11 -15.05
C ALA A 107 -4.85 -10.32 -13.70
N GLU A 108 -4.97 -11.53 -13.11
CA GLU A 108 -4.30 -11.91 -11.86
C GLU A 108 -2.77 -11.94 -11.97
N ASP A 109 -2.23 -12.06 -13.19
CA ASP A 109 -0.80 -12.10 -13.47
C ASP A 109 -0.15 -10.71 -13.58
N ALA A 110 -0.91 -9.63 -13.34
CA ALA A 110 -0.42 -8.25 -13.45
C ALA A 110 0.86 -7.99 -12.64
N TRP A 111 1.00 -8.62 -11.46
CA TRP A 111 2.23 -8.49 -10.66
C TRP A 111 3.43 -9.19 -11.31
N LEU A 112 3.24 -10.39 -11.87
CA LEU A 112 4.29 -11.07 -12.64
C LEU A 112 4.73 -10.20 -13.81
N TRP A 113 3.78 -9.64 -14.56
CA TRP A 113 4.03 -8.73 -15.67
C TRP A 113 4.84 -7.51 -15.24
N TYR A 114 4.38 -6.78 -14.22
CA TYR A 114 5.08 -5.61 -13.70
C TYR A 114 6.53 -5.94 -13.31
N ARG A 115 6.74 -7.03 -12.57
CA ARG A 115 8.06 -7.45 -12.10
C ARG A 115 8.99 -7.84 -13.26
N VAL A 116 8.51 -8.67 -14.19
CA VAL A 116 9.29 -9.12 -15.35
C VAL A 116 9.60 -7.96 -16.28
N LEU A 117 8.61 -7.13 -16.60
CA LEU A 117 8.80 -5.98 -17.48
C LEU A 117 9.74 -4.93 -16.86
N SER A 118 9.82 -4.86 -15.53
CA SER A 118 10.80 -4.01 -14.85
C SER A 118 12.25 -4.47 -15.09
N VAL A 119 12.48 -5.78 -15.16
CA VAL A 119 13.78 -6.35 -15.55
C VAL A 119 14.01 -6.20 -17.05
N HIS A 120 12.99 -6.49 -17.87
CA HIS A 120 13.05 -6.37 -19.32
C HIS A 120 13.51 -4.97 -19.74
N GLN A 121 12.82 -3.91 -19.29
CA GLN A 121 13.15 -2.55 -19.68
C GLN A 121 14.58 -2.15 -19.29
N GLN A 122 15.08 -2.67 -18.16
CA GLN A 122 16.41 -2.35 -17.66
C GLN A 122 17.51 -2.82 -18.62
N PHE A 123 17.26 -3.90 -19.37
CA PHE A 123 18.27 -4.54 -20.22
C PHE A 123 17.95 -4.50 -21.72
N ARG A 124 16.71 -4.23 -22.11
CA ARG A 124 16.25 -4.11 -23.51
C ARG A 124 15.75 -2.73 -23.91
N GLY A 125 15.52 -1.85 -22.93
CA GLY A 125 14.92 -0.54 -23.16
C GLY A 125 13.40 -0.56 -23.08
N ALA A 126 12.79 0.62 -23.18
CA ALA A 126 11.37 0.81 -22.92
C ALA A 126 10.47 0.54 -24.15
N ASP A 127 11.00 0.53 -25.37
CA ASP A 127 10.19 0.51 -26.60
C ASP A 127 9.24 -0.70 -26.68
N ASP A 128 9.73 -1.91 -26.36
CA ASP A 128 8.91 -3.12 -26.33
C ASP A 128 7.82 -3.05 -25.25
N VAL A 129 8.13 -2.43 -24.10
CA VAL A 129 7.17 -2.26 -23.01
C VAL A 129 6.12 -1.18 -23.35
N ILE A 130 6.51 -0.13 -24.06
CA ILE A 130 5.59 0.89 -24.59
C ILE A 130 4.62 0.26 -25.59
N ALA A 131 5.10 -0.63 -26.46
CA ALA A 131 4.24 -1.37 -27.39
C ALA A 131 3.18 -2.20 -26.63
N ILE A 132 3.57 -2.87 -25.54
CA ILE A 132 2.66 -3.61 -24.67
C ILE A 132 1.58 -2.70 -24.06
N VAL A 133 1.95 -1.53 -23.54
CA VAL A 133 0.98 -0.59 -22.92
C VAL A 133 -0.09 -0.14 -23.93
N LYS A 134 0.33 0.01 -25.19
CA LYS A 134 -0.52 0.48 -26.30
C LYS A 134 -1.34 -0.62 -26.96
N ASP A 135 -1.06 -1.90 -26.69
CA ASP A 135 -1.77 -3.02 -27.31
C ASP A 135 -3.25 -3.05 -26.87
N PRO A 136 -4.22 -2.80 -27.78
CA PRO A 136 -5.62 -2.80 -27.42
C PRO A 136 -6.19 -4.21 -27.17
N GLU A 137 -5.53 -5.26 -27.66
CA GLU A 137 -5.97 -6.65 -27.53
C GLU A 137 -5.54 -7.27 -26.19
N LEU A 138 -4.57 -6.65 -25.51
CA LEU A 138 -4.09 -7.11 -24.22
C LEU A 138 -5.02 -6.67 -23.08
N ASP A 139 -5.17 -7.55 -22.08
CA ASP A 139 -5.90 -7.25 -20.86
C ASP A 139 -5.41 -5.94 -20.20
N VAL A 140 -6.38 -5.13 -19.77
CA VAL A 140 -6.14 -3.78 -19.25
C VAL A 140 -5.28 -3.75 -17.99
N PHE A 141 -5.31 -4.80 -17.15
CA PHE A 141 -4.46 -4.91 -15.97
C PHE A 141 -3.01 -5.20 -16.34
N LEU A 142 -2.77 -5.97 -17.40
CA LEU A 142 -1.41 -6.25 -17.89
C LEU A 142 -0.81 -5.01 -18.56
N ARG A 143 -1.62 -4.25 -19.30
CA ARG A 143 -1.23 -2.93 -19.85
C ARG A 143 -0.89 -1.94 -18.73
N ALA A 144 -1.70 -1.90 -17.68
CA ALA A 144 -1.45 -1.08 -16.49
C ALA A 144 -0.15 -1.49 -15.78
N ALA A 145 0.09 -2.79 -15.60
CA ALA A 145 1.33 -3.32 -15.04
C ALA A 145 2.57 -2.92 -15.86
N ALA A 146 2.46 -2.94 -17.19
CA ALA A 146 3.51 -2.49 -18.09
C ALA A 146 3.77 -0.98 -17.95
N LEU A 147 2.72 -0.15 -17.83
CA LEU A 147 2.86 1.30 -17.62
C LEU A 147 3.56 1.60 -16.29
N GLU A 148 3.17 0.91 -15.22
CA GLU A 148 3.82 1.03 -13.90
C GLU A 148 5.30 0.61 -13.94
N ALA A 149 5.63 -0.43 -14.72
CA ALA A 149 7.02 -0.83 -14.92
C ALA A 149 7.82 0.31 -15.56
N ILE A 150 7.37 0.87 -16.69
CA ILE A 150 8.06 1.99 -17.36
C ILE A 150 8.19 3.21 -16.43
N ALA A 151 7.10 3.52 -15.71
CA ALA A 151 7.06 4.64 -14.77
C ALA A 151 8.16 4.55 -13.70
N MET A 152 8.54 3.35 -13.26
CA MET A 152 9.58 3.19 -12.24
C MET A 152 10.93 3.80 -12.60
N ARG A 153 11.32 3.75 -13.87
CA ARG A 153 12.63 4.21 -14.32
C ARG A 153 12.62 5.62 -14.89
N SER A 154 11.42 6.16 -15.17
CA SER A 154 11.25 7.43 -15.88
C SER A 154 11.94 7.45 -17.24
N ASP A 155 12.01 6.28 -17.89
CA ASP A 155 12.57 6.13 -19.23
C ASP A 155 11.52 6.52 -20.30
N GLY A 156 11.94 7.24 -21.34
CA GLY A 156 11.10 7.64 -22.48
C GLY A 156 10.22 8.89 -22.26
N ASP A 157 9.39 9.20 -23.28
CA ASP A 157 8.40 10.29 -23.21
C ASP A 157 7.12 9.84 -22.48
N MET A 158 7.24 9.69 -21.15
CA MET A 158 6.15 9.23 -20.30
C MET A 158 4.91 10.14 -20.37
N LEU A 159 5.10 11.45 -20.47
CA LEU A 159 3.98 12.40 -20.50
C LEU A 159 3.23 12.33 -21.83
N GLY A 160 3.96 12.19 -22.95
CA GLY A 160 3.35 11.91 -24.26
C GLY A 160 2.57 10.59 -24.27
N LEU A 161 3.15 9.52 -23.70
CA LEU A 161 2.46 8.23 -23.56
C LEU A 161 1.19 8.33 -22.72
N ILE A 162 1.24 8.98 -21.56
CA ILE A 162 0.05 9.21 -20.71
C ILE A 162 -1.03 9.94 -21.51
N GLN A 163 -0.67 11.01 -22.22
CA GLN A 163 -1.63 11.77 -23.01
C GLN A 163 -2.29 10.91 -24.11
N GLU A 164 -1.50 10.10 -24.81
CA GLU A 164 -2.00 9.18 -25.83
C GLU A 164 -2.98 8.15 -25.24
N LEU A 165 -2.66 7.59 -24.07
CA LEU A 165 -3.52 6.61 -23.39
C LEU A 165 -4.84 7.24 -22.91
N LEU A 166 -4.79 8.43 -22.32
CA LEU A 166 -6.00 9.13 -21.88
C LEU A 166 -6.92 9.50 -23.03
N ASN A 167 -6.38 9.74 -24.23
CA ASN A 167 -7.15 9.99 -25.44
C ASN A 167 -7.75 8.71 -26.04
N ASN A 168 -7.18 7.54 -25.74
CA ASN A 168 -7.54 6.25 -26.33
C ASN A 168 -7.86 5.21 -25.23
N LEU A 169 -8.59 5.62 -24.19
CA LEU A 169 -9.01 4.70 -23.14
C LEU A 169 -9.94 3.63 -23.74
N PRO A 170 -9.80 2.35 -23.35
CA PRO A 170 -10.66 1.29 -23.86
C PRO A 170 -12.11 1.51 -23.42
N ASP A 171 -13.08 1.04 -24.21
CA ASP A 171 -14.48 1.09 -23.82
C ASP A 171 -14.88 -0.03 -22.83
N ASP A 172 -14.04 -0.23 -21.81
CA ASP A 172 -14.22 -1.23 -20.76
C ASP A 172 -14.41 -0.54 -19.39
N LYS A 173 -15.21 -1.13 -18.48
CA LYS A 173 -15.35 -0.64 -17.10
C LYS A 173 -14.04 -0.67 -16.31
N GLN A 174 -13.12 -1.56 -16.67
CA GLN A 174 -11.80 -1.70 -16.06
C GLN A 174 -10.79 -0.69 -16.61
N ARG A 175 -11.16 0.17 -17.58
CA ARG A 175 -10.31 1.28 -18.10
C ARG A 175 -9.76 2.18 -17.00
N TRP A 176 -10.46 2.27 -15.87
CA TRP A 176 -10.06 3.13 -14.76
C TRP A 176 -8.76 2.69 -14.11
N VAL A 177 -8.39 1.41 -14.20
CA VAL A 177 -7.07 0.93 -13.75
C VAL A 177 -5.94 1.57 -14.56
N LEU A 178 -6.13 1.79 -15.87
CA LEU A 178 -5.16 2.54 -16.69
C LEU A 178 -5.12 4.02 -16.30
N VAL A 179 -6.26 4.63 -15.96
CA VAL A 179 -6.31 6.02 -15.47
C VAL A 179 -5.54 6.17 -14.16
N GLU A 180 -5.73 5.24 -13.21
CA GLU A 180 -5.00 5.22 -11.94
C GLU A 180 -3.50 5.00 -12.15
N SER A 181 -3.13 4.12 -13.09
CA SER A 181 -1.73 3.90 -13.47
C SER A 181 -1.11 5.13 -14.14
N CYS A 182 -1.88 5.86 -14.97
CA CYS A 182 -1.46 7.15 -15.54
C CYS A 182 -1.20 8.20 -14.44
N MET A 183 -2.06 8.26 -13.42
CA MET A 183 -1.84 9.16 -12.27
C MET A 183 -0.55 8.82 -11.53
N ASN A 184 -0.31 7.54 -11.24
CA ASN A 184 0.91 7.09 -10.57
C ASN A 184 2.16 7.36 -11.42
N ALA A 185 2.09 7.13 -12.73
CA ALA A 185 3.17 7.46 -13.65
C ALA A 185 3.46 8.97 -13.66
N MET A 186 2.42 9.79 -13.72
CA MET A 186 2.53 11.25 -13.67
C MET A 186 3.13 11.75 -12.34
N ARG A 187 2.83 11.10 -11.21
CA ARG A 187 3.43 11.44 -9.90
C ARG A 187 4.95 11.41 -9.91
N ARG A 188 5.56 10.59 -10.77
CA ARG A 188 7.02 10.48 -10.90
C ARG A 188 7.62 11.56 -11.82
N GLN A 189 6.78 12.31 -12.54
CA GLN A 189 7.18 13.38 -13.48
C GLN A 189 7.09 14.78 -12.86
N THR A 190 7.14 14.90 -11.53
CA THR A 190 6.99 16.19 -10.81
C THR A 190 8.08 17.22 -11.12
N ALA A 191 9.22 16.81 -11.68
CA ALA A 191 10.24 17.74 -12.16
C ALA A 191 9.77 18.60 -13.35
N LYS A 192 8.68 18.21 -14.03
CA LYS A 192 8.13 18.86 -15.23
C LYS A 192 6.81 19.59 -14.94
N LEU A 193 6.51 19.93 -13.69
CA LEU A 193 5.21 20.52 -13.29
C LEU A 193 4.85 21.79 -14.07
N ASP A 194 5.85 22.58 -14.46
CA ASP A 194 5.66 23.82 -15.19
C ASP A 194 5.60 23.64 -16.72
N ASP A 195 5.88 22.42 -17.21
CA ASP A 195 5.87 22.11 -18.64
C ASP A 195 4.43 21.88 -19.13
N ASP A 196 4.12 22.37 -20.33
CA ASP A 196 2.83 22.12 -20.97
C ASP A 196 2.56 20.62 -21.20
N ALA A 197 3.63 19.85 -21.41
CA ALA A 197 3.59 18.40 -21.51
C ALA A 197 3.04 17.73 -20.24
N PHE A 198 3.26 18.32 -19.06
CA PHE A 198 2.68 17.84 -17.80
C PHE A 198 1.26 18.38 -17.62
N ARG A 199 1.06 19.68 -17.88
CA ARG A 199 -0.22 20.36 -17.66
C ARG A 199 -1.34 19.78 -18.49
N HIS A 200 -1.07 19.34 -19.72
CA HIS A 200 -2.11 18.83 -20.62
C HIS A 200 -2.79 17.54 -20.08
N PRO A 201 -2.08 16.44 -19.81
CA PRO A 201 -2.69 15.26 -19.20
C PRO A 201 -3.20 15.53 -17.78
N ALA A 202 -2.52 16.37 -16.98
CA ALA A 202 -3.00 16.74 -15.65
C ALA A 202 -4.38 17.45 -15.70
N ASN A 203 -4.59 18.35 -16.65
CA ASN A 203 -5.88 19.03 -16.83
C ASN A 203 -6.99 18.03 -17.21
N GLN A 204 -6.70 17.07 -18.08
CA GLN A 204 -7.65 16.02 -18.46
C GLN A 204 -8.05 15.16 -17.26
N LEU A 205 -7.06 14.71 -16.47
CA LEU A 205 -7.26 13.93 -15.25
C LEU A 205 -8.03 14.72 -14.18
N ALA A 206 -7.74 16.02 -14.01
CA ALA A 206 -8.49 16.88 -13.08
C ALA A 206 -9.98 16.98 -13.46
N ARG A 207 -10.30 17.13 -14.75
CA ARG A 207 -11.68 17.22 -15.23
C ARG A 207 -12.48 15.93 -15.05
N MET A 208 -11.81 14.77 -14.95
CA MET A 208 -12.49 13.50 -14.67
C MET A 208 -13.16 13.47 -13.30
N LEU A 209 -12.69 14.26 -12.33
CA LEU A 209 -13.29 14.31 -10.98
C LEU A 209 -14.76 14.76 -10.99
N ASP A 210 -15.14 15.61 -11.95
CA ASP A 210 -16.50 16.13 -12.07
C ASP A 210 -17.41 15.25 -12.94
N GLN A 211 -16.89 14.14 -13.50
CA GLN A 211 -17.67 13.24 -14.35
C GLN A 211 -18.35 12.16 -13.52
N ASP A 212 -19.65 11.93 -13.74
CA ASP A 212 -20.42 10.91 -13.00
C ASP A 212 -20.04 9.48 -13.37
N VAL A 213 -19.53 9.27 -14.59
CA VAL A 213 -19.12 7.95 -15.08
C VAL A 213 -17.86 7.42 -14.40
N VAL A 214 -17.08 8.31 -13.77
CA VAL A 214 -15.81 7.96 -13.11
C VAL A 214 -16.13 7.39 -11.73
N PRO A 215 -15.71 6.15 -11.42
CA PRO A 215 -15.94 5.55 -10.12
C PRO A 215 -15.32 6.35 -8.98
N GLU A 216 -15.97 6.32 -7.82
CA GLU A 216 -15.55 7.10 -6.65
C GLU A 216 -14.12 6.76 -6.21
N HIS A 217 -13.74 5.47 -6.23
CA HIS A 217 -12.38 5.04 -5.88
C HIS A 217 -11.31 5.65 -6.81
N THR A 218 -11.59 5.74 -8.10
CA THR A 218 -10.70 6.38 -9.08
C THR A 218 -10.62 7.90 -8.86
N LYS A 219 -11.73 8.55 -8.48
CA LYS A 219 -11.70 9.98 -8.08
C LYS A 219 -10.79 10.19 -6.87
N TYR A 220 -10.87 9.32 -5.85
CA TYR A 220 -9.95 9.38 -4.71
C TYR A 220 -8.50 9.11 -5.11
N ALA A 221 -8.24 8.16 -6.01
CA ALA A 221 -6.89 7.87 -6.50
C ALA A 221 -6.29 9.10 -7.21
N ILE A 222 -7.07 9.76 -8.07
CA ILE A 222 -6.69 11.02 -8.73
C ILE A 222 -6.42 12.12 -7.69
N ALA A 223 -7.38 12.37 -6.79
CA ALA A 223 -7.29 13.45 -5.81
C ALA A 223 -6.11 13.30 -4.84
N ARG A 224 -5.88 12.08 -4.32
CA ARG A 224 -4.74 11.79 -3.43
C ARG A 224 -3.41 11.94 -4.15
N THR A 225 -3.34 11.50 -5.40
CA THR A 225 -2.12 11.63 -6.19
C THR A 225 -1.82 13.08 -6.52
N PHE A 226 -2.84 13.89 -6.86
CA PHE A 226 -2.66 15.33 -7.04
C PHE A 226 -2.26 16.04 -5.75
N ARG A 227 -2.83 15.66 -4.61
CA ARG A 227 -2.41 16.18 -3.30
C ARG A 227 -0.92 15.94 -3.10
N ASP A 228 -0.44 14.73 -3.39
CA ASP A 228 0.97 14.36 -3.24
C ASP A 228 1.89 15.08 -4.24
N ILE A 229 1.42 15.31 -5.48
CA ILE A 229 2.12 16.05 -6.55
C ILE A 229 2.27 17.53 -6.17
N PHE A 230 1.17 18.19 -5.84
CA PHE A 230 1.11 19.64 -5.59
C PHE A 230 1.34 20.03 -4.14
N LYS A 231 1.68 19.08 -3.27
CA LYS A 231 1.84 19.28 -1.82
C LYS A 231 0.66 20.02 -1.21
N ALA A 232 -0.56 19.64 -1.63
CA ALA A 232 -1.77 20.24 -1.13
C ALA A 232 -2.12 19.67 0.26
N GLU A 233 -2.85 20.46 1.05
CA GLU A 233 -3.34 20.03 2.37
C GLU A 233 -4.47 18.99 2.24
N HIS A 234 -5.30 19.12 1.21
CA HIS A 234 -6.51 18.31 1.02
C HIS A 234 -6.53 17.60 -0.32
N ALA A 235 -7.16 16.43 -0.37
CA ALA A 235 -7.48 15.70 -1.60
C ALA A 235 -8.90 16.07 -2.09
N TRP A 236 -9.05 17.20 -2.81
CA TRP A 236 -10.35 17.61 -3.35
C TRP A 236 -10.89 16.64 -4.41
N LEU A 237 -12.18 16.31 -4.34
CA LEU A 237 -12.86 15.43 -5.30
C LEU A 237 -13.53 16.18 -6.46
N THR A 238 -13.18 17.45 -6.68
CA THR A 238 -13.70 18.29 -7.77
C THR A 238 -12.54 18.85 -8.58
N SER A 239 -12.78 19.17 -9.86
CA SER A 239 -11.70 19.60 -10.76
C SER A 239 -11.16 20.99 -10.43
N ALA A 240 -12.03 21.92 -10.02
CA ALA A 240 -11.70 23.35 -9.94
C ALA A 240 -10.47 23.71 -9.08
N PRO A 241 -10.27 23.14 -7.87
CA PRO A 241 -9.06 23.39 -7.07
C PRO A 241 -7.77 22.93 -7.77
N TRP A 242 -7.83 21.80 -8.48
CA TRP A 242 -6.68 21.24 -9.19
C TRP A 242 -6.34 22.02 -10.44
N LEU A 243 -7.34 22.44 -11.22
CA LEU A 243 -7.12 23.24 -12.43
C LEU A 243 -6.38 24.55 -12.11
N LYS A 244 -6.71 25.20 -10.99
CA LYS A 244 -5.98 26.38 -10.50
C LYS A 244 -4.52 26.07 -10.17
N ARG A 245 -4.27 24.97 -9.45
CA ARG A 245 -2.91 24.53 -9.09
C ARG A 245 -2.09 24.15 -10.32
N ILE A 246 -2.69 23.47 -11.29
CA ILE A 246 -2.06 23.11 -12.58
C ILE A 246 -1.68 24.39 -13.36
N ALA A 247 -2.50 25.43 -13.29
CA ALA A 247 -2.22 26.74 -13.90
C ALA A 247 -1.17 27.57 -13.15
N GLY A 248 -0.65 27.09 -12.01
CA GLY A 248 0.33 27.81 -11.18
C GLY A 248 -0.27 28.82 -10.21
N GLU A 249 -1.60 28.83 -10.02
CA GLU A 249 -2.25 29.73 -9.05
C GLU A 249 -2.04 29.24 -7.62
N THR A 250 -1.35 30.03 -6.80
CA THR A 250 -1.12 29.77 -5.38
C THR A 250 -2.09 30.59 -4.52
N GLY A 251 -3.34 30.11 -4.42
CA GLY A 251 -4.38 30.73 -3.59
C GLY A 251 -5.04 29.72 -2.65
N ARG A 252 -5.53 30.18 -1.49
CA ARG A 252 -6.45 29.40 -0.66
C ARG A 252 -7.72 29.15 -1.45
N VAL A 253 -7.89 27.92 -1.96
CA VAL A 253 -9.14 27.49 -2.56
C VAL A 253 -10.12 27.20 -1.42
N PRO A 254 -11.35 27.74 -1.43
CA PRO A 254 -12.33 27.45 -0.40
C PRO A 254 -12.55 25.94 -0.31
N SER A 255 -12.24 25.37 0.84
CA SER A 255 -12.61 23.99 1.14
C SER A 255 -14.13 23.94 1.20
N ARG A 256 -14.74 23.03 0.43
CA ARG A 256 -16.12 22.62 0.70
C ARG A 256 -16.02 21.67 1.90
N THR A 257 -15.89 22.25 3.09
CA THR A 257 -15.80 21.52 4.36
C THR A 257 -17.13 20.83 4.61
N LEU A 258 -17.24 19.56 4.23
CA LEU A 258 -17.94 18.59 5.07
C LEU A 258 -17.20 18.59 6.41
N ALA A 259 -17.91 18.71 7.53
CA ALA A 259 -17.31 18.59 8.85
C ALA A 259 -16.51 17.28 8.90
N GLN A 260 -15.19 17.37 9.01
CA GLN A 260 -14.33 16.18 9.02
C GLN A 260 -14.33 15.61 10.44
N PRO A 261 -14.68 14.32 10.62
CA PRO A 261 -14.49 13.68 11.91
C PRO A 261 -13.01 13.76 12.29
N SER A 262 -12.77 14.09 13.56
CA SER A 262 -11.42 14.21 14.11
C SER A 262 -11.27 13.34 15.35
N PHE A 263 -10.14 12.64 15.44
CA PHE A 263 -9.72 11.90 16.63
C PHE A 263 -8.48 12.59 17.20
N LEU A 264 -8.60 13.20 18.40
CA LEU A 264 -7.51 13.95 19.04
C LEU A 264 -6.91 15.08 18.17
N GLY A 265 -7.67 15.68 17.25
CA GLY A 265 -7.16 16.70 16.32
C GLY A 265 -6.63 16.13 14.99
N LEU A 266 -6.56 14.81 14.82
CA LEU A 266 -6.32 14.16 13.54
C LEU A 266 -7.61 14.13 12.74
N GLN A 267 -7.68 14.88 11.64
CA GLN A 267 -8.79 14.81 10.69
C GLN A 267 -8.69 13.52 9.87
N ALA A 268 -9.74 12.70 9.88
CA ALA A 268 -9.82 11.53 9.03
C ALA A 268 -10.36 11.91 7.65
N GLU A 269 -9.59 11.72 6.58
CA GLU A 269 -10.05 11.88 5.21
C GLU A 269 -10.67 10.58 4.67
N GLY A 270 -11.96 10.62 4.29
CA GLY A 270 -12.61 9.55 3.52
C GLY A 270 -14.04 9.22 3.96
N THR A 271 -14.71 8.39 3.14
CA THR A 271 -16.07 7.89 3.38
C THR A 271 -16.10 6.56 4.14
N ARG A 272 -14.96 5.91 4.37
CA ARG A 272 -14.87 4.61 5.07
C ARG A 272 -13.79 4.69 6.15
N ILE A 273 -14.20 4.64 7.41
CA ILE A 273 -13.33 4.89 8.56
C ILE A 273 -13.22 3.62 9.41
N CYS A 274 -12.01 3.18 9.70
CA CYS A 274 -11.79 2.04 10.60
C CYS A 274 -11.08 2.50 11.86
N TYR A 275 -11.73 2.31 13.00
CA TYR A 275 -11.14 2.51 14.31
C TYR A 275 -10.55 1.20 14.79
N VAL A 276 -9.28 1.22 15.18
CA VAL A 276 -8.59 0.06 15.76
C VAL A 276 -8.22 0.40 17.20
N ILE A 277 -8.84 -0.29 18.16
CA ILE A 277 -8.67 -0.03 19.59
C ILE A 277 -7.87 -1.16 20.24
N ASP A 278 -6.78 -0.78 20.91
CA ASP A 278 -6.01 -1.68 21.77
C ASP A 278 -6.84 -2.02 23.01
N MET A 279 -7.08 -3.32 23.21
CA MET A 279 -7.76 -3.89 24.36
C MET A 279 -6.88 -4.89 25.11
N SER A 280 -5.56 -4.76 25.00
CA SER A 280 -4.62 -5.52 25.81
C SER A 280 -4.71 -5.15 27.30
N ASP A 281 -4.26 -6.05 28.17
CA ASP A 281 -4.25 -5.85 29.62
C ASP A 281 -3.40 -4.63 30.03
N SER A 282 -2.44 -4.22 29.20
CA SER A 282 -1.61 -3.04 29.43
C SER A 282 -2.42 -1.74 29.43
N MET A 283 -3.58 -1.73 28.76
CA MET A 283 -4.50 -0.59 28.70
C MET A 283 -5.25 -0.35 30.03
N LEU A 284 -5.23 -1.32 30.94
CA LEU A 284 -5.77 -1.18 32.30
C LEU A 284 -4.83 -0.44 33.25
N THR A 285 -3.64 -0.04 32.77
CA THR A 285 -2.73 0.79 33.55
C THR A 285 -3.37 2.15 33.82
N PRO A 286 -3.43 2.60 35.09
CA PRO A 286 -3.91 3.94 35.42
C PRO A 286 -3.08 5.02 34.72
N LEU A 287 -3.75 6.08 34.26
CA LEU A 287 -3.09 7.25 33.72
C LEU A 287 -2.39 8.03 34.83
N THR A 288 -1.16 8.41 34.57
CA THR A 288 -0.43 9.41 35.34
C THR A 288 -1.03 10.81 35.16
N ASP A 289 -0.80 11.71 36.10
CA ASP A 289 -1.27 13.11 35.99
C ASP A 289 -0.73 13.81 34.74
N LYS A 290 0.51 13.47 34.35
CA LYS A 290 1.11 13.95 33.12
C LYS A 290 0.35 13.45 31.88
N GLU A 291 0.07 12.15 31.80
CA GLU A 291 -0.70 11.59 30.67
C GLU A 291 -2.11 12.21 30.59
N LYS A 292 -2.77 12.46 31.73
CA LYS A 292 -4.06 13.16 31.74
C LYS A 292 -3.94 14.59 31.23
N GLN A 293 -2.88 15.32 31.60
CA GLN A 293 -2.63 16.67 31.10
C GLN A 293 -2.34 16.69 29.60
N ASP A 294 -1.52 15.75 29.12
CA ASP A 294 -1.16 15.61 27.71
C ASP A 294 -2.40 15.27 26.85
N LEU A 295 -3.30 14.41 27.35
CA LEU A 295 -4.55 14.06 26.67
C LEU A 295 -5.60 15.18 26.68
N ARG A 296 -5.56 16.11 27.66
CA ARG A 296 -6.41 17.31 27.65
C ARG A 296 -5.99 18.31 26.58
N ASN A 297 -4.72 18.28 26.16
CA ASN A 297 -4.16 19.19 25.16
C ASN A 297 -3.33 18.39 24.14
N PRO A 298 -3.97 17.50 23.35
CA PRO A 298 -3.24 16.65 22.44
C PRO A 298 -2.52 17.51 21.40
N VAL A 299 -1.20 17.35 21.30
CA VAL A 299 -0.40 18.01 20.28
C VAL A 299 -0.35 17.11 19.05
N THR A 300 -1.15 17.41 18.03
CA THR A 300 -1.11 16.69 16.76
C THR A 300 -0.43 17.50 15.66
N GLY A 301 0.59 16.90 15.05
CA GLY A 301 1.38 17.49 13.98
C GLY A 301 2.61 18.23 14.52
N HIS A 302 3.80 17.87 14.01
CA HIS A 302 4.90 18.82 14.04
C HIS A 302 4.51 19.96 13.11
N GLY A 303 4.14 21.12 13.66
CA GLY A 303 4.10 22.34 12.87
C GLY A 303 5.48 22.54 12.26
N LYS A 304 5.65 22.20 10.98
CA LYS A 304 6.79 22.68 10.20
C LYS A 304 6.55 24.16 10.02
N TYR A 305 7.07 24.95 10.95
CA TYR A 305 7.22 26.37 10.74
C TYR A 305 8.58 26.59 10.09
N ASP A 306 8.61 27.32 8.98
CA ASP A 306 9.82 27.71 8.26
C ASP A 306 10.66 28.77 9.04
N ASP A 307 10.33 29.04 10.30
CA ASP A 307 10.89 30.13 11.10
C ASP A 307 11.24 29.62 12.51
N PRO A 308 12.55 29.43 12.82
CA PRO A 308 13.00 28.88 14.11
C PRO A 308 12.70 29.74 15.34
N ASP A 309 12.26 31.00 15.15
CA ASP A 309 11.98 31.94 16.25
C ASP A 309 10.49 32.03 16.64
N LYS A 310 9.58 31.40 15.89
CA LYS A 310 8.14 31.39 16.23
C LYS A 310 7.80 30.19 17.10
N LYS A 311 7.70 30.43 18.43
CA LYS A 311 7.04 29.49 19.33
C LYS A 311 5.61 29.27 18.87
N ALA A 312 5.21 28.02 18.70
CA ALA A 312 3.83 27.67 18.39
C ALA A 312 2.90 28.33 19.41
N PRO A 313 1.80 28.98 18.99
CA PRO A 313 0.76 29.37 19.94
C PRO A 313 0.33 28.10 20.69
N PRO A 314 0.09 28.17 22.01
CA PRO A 314 -0.37 27.01 22.76
C PRO A 314 -1.62 26.44 22.07
N PRO A 315 -1.73 25.09 21.97
CA PRO A 315 -2.90 24.47 21.37
C PRO A 315 -4.14 25.06 22.03
N LYS A 316 -5.10 25.52 21.22
CA LYS A 316 -6.40 25.94 21.76
C LYS A 316 -7.03 24.69 22.36
N ALA A 317 -7.45 24.78 23.62
CA ALA A 317 -8.18 23.72 24.26
C ALA A 317 -9.45 23.39 23.44
N ASP A 318 -9.67 22.11 23.16
CA ASP A 318 -10.86 21.63 22.49
C ASP A 318 -11.99 21.51 23.53
N PRO A 319 -13.08 22.30 23.42
CA PRO A 319 -14.17 22.29 24.41
C PRO A 319 -14.79 20.91 24.62
N GLU A 320 -14.80 20.05 23.60
CA GLU A 320 -15.36 18.69 23.71
C GLU A 320 -14.43 17.76 24.51
N ILE A 321 -13.11 17.95 24.41
CA ILE A 321 -12.11 17.24 25.21
C ILE A 321 -12.15 17.72 26.66
N GLU A 322 -12.31 19.03 26.88
CA GLU A 322 -12.48 19.59 28.23
C GLU A 322 -13.73 19.05 28.92
N ALA A 323 -14.81 18.82 28.16
CA ALA A 323 -16.09 18.31 28.64
C ALA A 323 -16.11 16.80 28.93
N LEU A 324 -15.04 16.05 28.64
CA LEU A 324 -14.97 14.63 28.96
C LEU A 324 -15.10 14.39 30.48
N PRO A 325 -15.64 13.23 30.92
CA PRO A 325 -15.79 12.88 32.32
C PRO A 325 -14.45 12.47 32.94
N TRP A 326 -13.52 13.42 33.05
CA TRP A 326 -12.14 13.19 33.51
C TRP A 326 -12.02 12.61 34.92
N ASP A 327 -13.06 12.75 35.74
CA ASP A 327 -13.21 12.10 37.04
C ASP A 327 -13.39 10.59 36.93
N LYS A 328 -13.96 10.11 35.83
CA LYS A 328 -14.19 8.68 35.53
C LYS A 328 -13.09 8.05 34.68
N ILE A 329 -12.27 8.86 34.02
CA ILE A 329 -11.14 8.40 33.21
C ILE A 329 -9.97 8.06 34.14
N VAL A 330 -9.86 6.78 34.50
CA VAL A 330 -8.82 6.27 35.40
C VAL A 330 -7.69 5.60 34.61
N THR A 331 -8.03 4.77 33.65
CA THR A 331 -7.09 3.93 32.87
C THR A 331 -6.90 4.46 31.45
N ARG A 332 -5.85 3.96 30.77
CA ARG A 332 -5.64 4.23 29.34
C ARG A 332 -6.80 3.74 28.47
N PHE A 333 -7.41 2.61 28.85
CA PHE A 333 -8.60 2.09 28.20
C PHE A 333 -9.78 3.04 28.32
N ASP A 334 -10.05 3.59 29.52
CA ASP A 334 -11.13 4.56 29.73
C ASP A 334 -10.96 5.78 28.82
N ALA A 335 -9.74 6.31 28.74
CA ALA A 335 -9.44 7.42 27.83
C ALA A 335 -9.67 7.05 26.37
N ALA A 336 -9.17 5.90 25.92
CA ALA A 336 -9.35 5.43 24.55
C ALA A 336 -10.84 5.30 24.17
N CYS A 337 -11.66 4.76 25.08
CA CYS A 337 -13.10 4.68 24.91
C CYS A 337 -13.74 6.07 24.78
N GLU A 338 -13.44 7.01 25.67
CA GLU A 338 -14.04 8.36 25.62
C GLU A 338 -13.65 9.14 24.35
N PHE A 339 -12.39 9.06 23.92
CA PHE A 339 -11.98 9.67 22.66
C PHE A 339 -12.61 9.00 21.44
N LEU A 340 -12.77 7.68 21.47
CA LEU A 340 -13.46 6.95 20.40
C LEU A 340 -14.93 7.39 20.31
N LYS A 341 -15.63 7.55 21.44
CA LYS A 341 -17.02 8.05 21.47
C LYS A 341 -17.13 9.44 20.86
N LEU A 342 -16.22 10.36 21.19
CA LEU A 342 -16.19 11.69 20.57
C LEU A 342 -16.04 11.59 19.04
N SER A 343 -15.12 10.76 18.56
CA SER A 343 -14.89 10.59 17.13
C SER A 343 -16.07 9.92 16.41
N LEU A 344 -16.70 8.93 17.03
CA LEU A 344 -17.89 8.27 16.49
C LEU A 344 -19.07 9.24 16.34
N ARG A 345 -19.26 10.16 17.30
CA ARG A 345 -20.32 11.18 17.24
C ARG A 345 -20.08 12.27 16.19
N LYS A 346 -18.84 12.41 15.70
CA LYS A 346 -18.48 13.36 14.63
C LYS A 346 -18.67 12.78 13.23
N LEU A 347 -18.99 11.49 13.11
CA LEU A 347 -19.23 10.86 11.83
C LEU A 347 -20.50 11.42 11.17
N THR A 348 -20.49 11.57 9.86
CA THR A 348 -21.65 12.02 9.06
C THR A 348 -22.35 10.84 8.39
N ASP A 349 -23.61 11.01 7.99
CA ASP A 349 -24.43 9.97 7.32
C ASP A 349 -23.93 9.56 5.92
N GLU A 350 -23.02 10.34 5.35
CA GLU A 350 -22.27 10.01 4.13
C GLU A 350 -21.13 9.00 4.37
N GLN A 351 -20.79 8.72 5.63
CA GLN A 351 -19.68 7.87 5.99
C GLN A 351 -20.12 6.45 6.39
N GLU A 352 -19.18 5.52 6.30
CA GLU A 352 -19.25 4.19 6.86
C GLU A 352 -18.13 4.03 7.89
N PHE A 353 -18.38 3.21 8.92
CA PHE A 353 -17.39 2.93 9.94
C PHE A 353 -17.35 1.47 10.38
N ALA A 354 -16.19 1.06 10.90
CA ALA A 354 -15.97 -0.20 11.60
C ALA A 354 -15.13 0.04 12.86
N VAL A 355 -15.38 -0.73 13.93
CA VAL A 355 -14.56 -0.72 15.15
C VAL A 355 -13.97 -2.11 15.37
N ILE A 356 -12.65 -2.21 15.27
CA ILE A 356 -11.85 -3.42 15.49
C ILE A 356 -11.19 -3.31 16.86
N TRP A 357 -11.34 -4.33 17.70
CA TRP A 357 -10.56 -4.48 18.91
C TRP A 357 -9.43 -5.49 18.71
N PHE A 358 -8.31 -5.31 19.41
CA PHE A 358 -7.23 -6.29 19.42
C PHE A 358 -6.61 -6.45 20.82
N GLY A 359 -6.13 -7.66 21.09
CA GLY A 359 -5.44 -8.10 22.30
C GLY A 359 -4.67 -9.38 21.95
N THR A 360 -4.90 -10.48 22.68
CA THR A 360 -4.36 -11.80 22.29
C THR A 360 -5.01 -12.33 21.02
N ASP A 361 -6.26 -11.96 20.79
CA ASP A 361 -6.99 -12.15 19.54
C ASP A 361 -7.42 -10.77 19.00
N ALA A 362 -7.97 -10.74 17.79
CA ALA A 362 -8.59 -9.54 17.23
C ALA A 362 -9.99 -9.86 16.72
N GLY A 363 -10.88 -8.86 16.77
CA GLY A 363 -12.25 -9.00 16.33
C GLY A 363 -12.93 -7.66 16.11
N LEU A 364 -14.18 -7.72 15.69
CA LEU A 364 -15.05 -6.57 15.55
C LEU A 364 -15.95 -6.47 16.79
N LEU A 365 -16.43 -5.27 17.09
CA LEU A 365 -17.54 -5.10 18.03
C LEU A 365 -18.82 -5.75 17.48
N ASP A 366 -19.64 -6.31 18.34
CA ASP A 366 -20.84 -7.07 17.97
C ASP A 366 -21.91 -6.18 17.31
N GLU A 367 -22.03 -4.92 17.74
CA GLU A 367 -22.90 -3.90 17.14
C GLU A 367 -22.27 -3.29 15.87
N CYS A 368 -21.05 -3.68 15.52
CA CYS A 368 -20.28 -3.16 14.38
C CYS A 368 -19.66 -4.29 13.53
N LYS A 369 -20.49 -5.21 13.04
CA LYS A 369 -20.04 -6.32 12.18
C LYS A 369 -19.65 -5.83 10.78
N GLY A 370 -18.39 -5.45 10.64
CA GLY A 370 -17.79 -4.99 9.39
C GLY A 370 -18.03 -3.50 9.16
N MET A 371 -17.92 -3.08 7.90
CA MET A 371 -18.13 -1.67 7.52
C MET A 371 -19.63 -1.36 7.50
N GLN A 372 -20.05 -0.38 8.30
CA GLN A 372 -21.46 -0.05 8.50
C GLN A 372 -21.72 1.42 8.20
N LYS A 373 -22.79 1.72 7.45
CA LYS A 373 -23.22 3.11 7.22
C LYS A 373 -23.55 3.83 8.53
N VAL A 374 -23.14 5.08 8.66
CA VAL A 374 -23.39 5.88 9.86
C VAL A 374 -24.87 6.22 9.98
N ASN A 375 -25.40 6.07 11.20
CA ASN A 375 -26.64 6.67 11.67
C ASN A 375 -26.59 6.75 13.20
N ASP A 376 -27.31 7.71 13.78
CA ASP A 376 -27.27 8.00 15.21
C ASP A 376 -27.56 6.77 16.07
N LYS A 377 -28.59 5.99 15.70
CA LYS A 377 -28.98 4.78 16.44
C LYS A 377 -27.86 3.75 16.51
N ARG A 378 -27.09 3.59 15.44
CA ARG A 378 -25.99 2.64 15.38
C ARG A 378 -24.77 3.15 16.13
N VAL A 379 -24.47 4.44 16.00
CA VAL A 379 -23.40 5.08 16.78
C VAL A 379 -23.66 4.88 18.27
N GLU A 380 -24.88 5.16 18.74
CA GLU A 380 -25.22 4.97 20.16
C GLU A 380 -25.13 3.50 20.61
N LYS A 381 -25.56 2.52 19.79
CA LYS A 381 -25.39 1.09 20.10
C LYS A 381 -23.93 0.67 20.26
N VAL A 382 -23.05 1.17 19.40
CA VAL A 382 -21.60 0.91 19.50
C VAL A 382 -21.02 1.58 20.75
N ILE A 383 -21.49 2.79 21.09
CA ILE A 383 -21.09 3.48 22.32
C ILE A 383 -21.56 2.70 23.57
N GLU A 384 -22.79 2.20 23.58
CA GLU A 384 -23.33 1.35 24.65
C GLU A 384 -22.51 0.06 24.81
N GLU A 385 -22.12 -0.57 23.71
CA GLU A 385 -21.26 -1.76 23.74
C GLU A 385 -19.88 -1.42 24.34
N LEU A 386 -19.25 -0.32 23.91
CA LEU A 386 -17.98 0.15 24.48
C LEU A 386 -18.10 0.40 25.99
N ASP A 387 -19.20 1.00 26.45
CA ASP A 387 -19.47 1.26 27.86
C ASP A 387 -19.69 -0.01 28.69
N ALA A 388 -20.23 -1.05 28.06
CA ALA A 388 -20.47 -2.35 28.67
C ALA A 388 -19.19 -3.17 28.88
N ILE A 389 -18.09 -2.84 28.19
CA ILE A 389 -16.82 -3.55 28.34
C ILE A 389 -16.26 -3.26 29.74
N LYS A 390 -16.13 -4.32 30.55
CA LYS A 390 -15.54 -4.26 31.89
C LYS A 390 -14.34 -5.21 32.00
N PRO A 391 -13.25 -4.76 32.64
CA PRO A 391 -12.12 -5.64 32.92
C PRO A 391 -12.52 -6.81 33.82
N GLY A 392 -11.94 -7.98 33.55
CA GLY A 392 -11.97 -9.12 34.46
C GLY A 392 -11.25 -8.82 35.77
N LYS A 393 -11.56 -9.61 36.82
CA LYS A 393 -11.02 -9.40 38.16
C LYS A 393 -9.48 -9.47 38.18
N PRO A 394 -8.80 -8.61 38.95
CA PRO A 394 -7.36 -8.70 39.20
C PRO A 394 -6.92 -10.08 39.71
N THR A 395 -5.74 -10.52 39.27
CA THR A 395 -5.08 -11.74 39.74
C THR A 395 -3.61 -11.46 40.05
N THR A 396 -2.92 -12.38 40.72
CA THR A 396 -1.48 -12.23 41.02
C THR A 396 -0.64 -12.06 39.75
N ALA A 397 -1.00 -12.73 38.66
CA ALA A 397 -0.30 -12.62 37.37
C ALA A 397 -0.72 -11.38 36.56
N ARG A 398 -1.92 -10.83 36.85
CA ARG A 398 -2.52 -9.68 36.15
C ARG A 398 -3.10 -8.71 37.18
N PRO A 399 -2.27 -7.88 37.82
CA PRO A 399 -2.66 -7.08 38.97
C PRO A 399 -3.69 -5.99 38.66
N GLN A 400 -3.85 -5.62 37.39
CA GLN A 400 -4.86 -4.67 36.94
C GLN A 400 -6.12 -5.33 36.35
N GLY A 401 -6.17 -6.67 36.31
CA GLY A 401 -7.24 -7.43 35.67
C GLY A 401 -6.90 -7.87 34.25
N THR A 402 -7.91 -8.40 33.57
CA THR A 402 -7.80 -8.88 32.19
C THR A 402 -8.82 -8.17 31.31
N LEU A 403 -8.39 -7.58 30.20
CA LEU A 403 -9.29 -7.00 29.21
C LEU A 403 -9.48 -8.01 28.07
N ARG A 404 -8.54 -8.06 27.12
CA ARG A 404 -8.49 -9.08 26.04
C ARG A 404 -7.11 -9.75 25.92
N GLY A 405 -6.30 -9.75 26.99
CA GLY A 405 -5.03 -10.47 27.04
C GLY A 405 -3.82 -9.62 26.65
N MET A 406 -2.76 -10.27 26.18
CA MET A 406 -1.51 -9.63 25.76
C MET A 406 -1.50 -9.38 24.26
N THR A 407 -0.81 -8.33 23.83
CA THR A 407 -0.48 -8.03 22.43
C THR A 407 0.85 -8.63 21.98
#